data_AF-A0A0N4UPA3-F1
#
_entry.id   AF-A0A0N4UPA3-F1
#
_cell.length_a   1.000
_cell.length_b   1.000
_cell.length_c   1.000
_cell.angle_alpha   90.00
_cell.angle_beta   90.00
_cell.angle_gamma   90.00
#
_symmetry.space_group_name_H-M   'P 1'
#
loop_
_entity.id
_entity.type
_entity.pdbx_description
1 polymer ?
#
loop_
_entity_poly.entity_id
_entity_poly.type
_entity_poly.pdbx_seq_one_letter_code
_entity_poly.pdbx_strand_id
1 'polypeptide(L)'
;MATGLKMAAPTERFHVLSQLDHLQSKYTGTGHADTTRWEWLVNQHRDTYASIIGSRFSSPFSNSHPDHLTLVAICENESRAKVRFNLINQMISPCGPAPEKSMLDD
;
A
#
# COMPACT_ATOMS: atom_id res chain seq x y z
N MET A 1 8.43 -44.22 3.35
CA MET A 1 9.64 -43.45 3.00
C MET A 1 9.50 -42.08 3.64
N ALA A 2 9.87 -41.95 4.92
CA ALA A 2 9.72 -40.69 5.65
C ALA A 2 10.90 -39.78 5.29
N THR A 3 10.67 -38.83 4.39
CA THR A 3 11.62 -37.75 4.14
C THR A 3 11.70 -36.92 5.42
N GLY A 4 12.77 -37.16 6.19
CA GLY A 4 13.08 -36.41 7.40
C GLY A 4 13.19 -34.94 7.07
N LEU A 5 12.15 -34.18 7.43
CA LEU A 5 12.13 -32.74 7.41
C LEU A 5 13.24 -32.28 8.35
N LYS A 6 14.44 -32.02 7.81
CA LYS A 6 15.51 -31.37 8.56
C LYS A 6 14.99 -29.99 8.91
N MET A 7 14.49 -29.84 10.14
CA MET A 7 14.13 -28.56 10.70
C MET A 7 15.38 -27.68 10.61
N ALA A 8 15.34 -26.67 9.75
CA ALA A 8 16.45 -25.74 9.55
C ALA A 8 16.97 -25.26 10.92
N ALA A 9 18.28 -25.19 11.10
CA ALA A 9 18.86 -24.78 12.38
C ALA A 9 18.32 -23.38 12.77
N PRO A 10 18.18 -23.05 14.07
CA PRO A 10 17.68 -21.75 14.49
C PRO A 10 18.43 -20.57 13.87
N THR A 11 19.74 -20.71 13.63
CA THR A 11 20.58 -19.72 12.93
C THR A 11 20.15 -19.47 11.49
N GLU A 12 19.82 -20.53 10.75
CA GLU A 12 19.29 -20.43 9.37
C GLU A 12 17.96 -19.68 9.36
N ARG A 13 17.11 -19.87 10.38
CA ARG A 13 15.84 -19.12 10.51
C ARG A 13 16.06 -17.62 10.68
N PHE A 14 17.00 -17.20 11.53
CA PHE A 14 17.31 -15.78 11.71
C PHE A 14 17.84 -15.14 10.41
N HIS A 15 18.65 -15.87 9.64
CA HIS A 15 19.15 -15.38 8.36
C HIS A 15 18.00 -15.14 7.37
N VAL A 16 17.08 -16.10 7.24
CA VAL A 16 15.90 -15.98 6.36
C VAL A 16 15.01 -14.82 6.77
N LEU A 17 14.74 -14.63 8.06
CA LEU A 17 13.89 -13.52 8.54
C LEU A 17 14.52 -12.16 8.24
N SER A 18 15.85 -12.02 8.40
CA SER A 18 16.55 -10.77 8.07
C SER A 18 16.51 -10.43 6.57
N GLN A 19 16.54 -11.44 5.70
CA GLN A 19 16.40 -11.25 4.26
C GLN A 19 14.98 -10.82 3.88
N LEU A 20 13.97 -11.39 4.52
CA LEU A 20 12.57 -11.01 4.31
C LEU A 20 12.30 -9.58 4.77
N ASP A 21 12.77 -9.19 5.95
CA ASP A 21 12.65 -7.83 6.47
C ASP A 21 13.34 -6.81 5.56
N HIS A 22 14.52 -7.16 5.03
CA HIS A 22 15.21 -6.35 4.03
C HIS A 22 14.37 -6.16 2.75
N LEU A 23 13.74 -7.23 2.23
CA LEU A 23 12.86 -7.12 1.06
C LEU A 23 11.61 -6.29 1.35
N GLN A 24 11.03 -6.42 2.54
CA GLN A 24 9.85 -5.68 2.97
C GLN A 24 10.12 -4.19 3.15
N SER A 25 11.33 -3.82 3.58
CA SER A 25 11.77 -2.41 3.60
C SER A 25 11.82 -1.78 2.20
N LYS A 26 12.07 -2.60 1.17
CA LYS A 26 12.16 -2.14 -0.23
C LYS A 26 10.80 -2.07 -0.91
N TYR A 27 9.91 -3.01 -0.61
CA TYR A 27 8.60 -3.13 -1.24
C TYR A 27 7.49 -2.83 -0.23
N THR A 28 7.15 -1.54 -0.11
CA THR A 28 6.03 -1.07 0.70
C THR A 28 4.70 -1.67 0.22
N GLY A 29 3.82 -2.04 1.14
CA GLY A 29 2.49 -2.59 0.83
C GLY A 29 2.41 -4.11 0.66
N THR A 30 3.54 -4.84 0.78
CA THR A 30 3.55 -6.32 0.70
C THR A 30 2.91 -7.01 1.90
N GLY A 31 2.97 -6.39 3.07
CA GLY A 31 2.43 -6.93 4.32
C GLY A 31 3.29 -8.06 4.93
N HIS A 32 3.12 -8.27 6.23
CA HIS A 32 3.66 -9.37 7.03
C HIS A 32 2.63 -9.79 8.08
N ALA A 33 2.90 -10.88 8.81
CA ALA A 33 2.00 -11.42 9.84
C ALA A 33 1.66 -10.40 10.94
N ASP A 34 2.61 -9.51 11.27
CA ASP A 34 2.46 -8.49 12.32
C ASP A 34 2.02 -7.13 11.76
N THR A 35 1.65 -7.04 10.46
CA THR A 35 1.12 -5.80 9.90
C THR A 35 -0.20 -5.46 10.55
N THR A 36 -0.30 -4.26 11.11
CA THR A 36 -1.52 -3.81 11.74
C THR A 36 -2.61 -3.57 10.69
N ARG A 37 -3.88 -3.72 11.10
CA ARG A 37 -5.03 -3.42 10.24
C ARG A 37 -4.96 -1.99 9.67
N TRP A 38 -4.46 -1.05 10.47
CA TRP A 38 -4.32 0.34 10.08
C TRP A 38 -3.27 0.51 8.97
N GLU A 39 -2.08 -0.09 9.10
CA GLU A 39 -1.03 -0.05 8.07
C GLU A 39 -1.52 -0.66 6.75
N TRP A 40 -2.23 -1.79 6.82
CA TRP A 40 -2.81 -2.42 5.64
C TRP A 40 -3.82 -1.50 4.93
N LEU A 41 -4.74 -0.90 5.70
CA LEU A 41 -5.72 0.03 5.15
C LEU A 41 -5.06 1.27 4.54
N VAL A 42 -4.05 1.85 5.19
CA VAL A 42 -3.34 3.03 4.68
C VAL A 42 -2.70 2.73 3.33
N ASN A 43 -2.05 1.58 3.18
CA ASN A 43 -1.47 1.16 1.90
C ASN A 43 -2.56 0.96 0.83
N GLN A 44 -3.64 0.27 1.17
CA GLN A 44 -4.76 0.06 0.26
C GLN A 44 -5.37 1.38 -0.24
N HIS A 45 -5.59 2.37 0.64
CA HIS A 45 -6.15 3.65 0.24
C HIS A 45 -5.18 4.45 -0.67
N ARG A 46 -3.88 4.41 -0.37
CA ARG A 46 -2.86 5.05 -1.22
C ARG A 46 -2.83 4.44 -2.62
N ASP A 47 -2.93 3.12 -2.74
CA ASP A 47 -2.99 2.43 -4.03
C ASP A 47 -4.24 2.83 -4.83
N THR A 48 -5.39 2.91 -4.16
CA THR A 48 -6.64 3.39 -4.78
C THR A 48 -6.51 4.83 -5.27
N TYR A 49 -5.99 5.74 -4.45
CA TYR A 49 -5.77 7.12 -4.86
C TYR A 49 -4.76 7.23 -6.00
N ALA A 50 -3.70 6.41 -5.99
CA ALA A 50 -2.70 6.39 -7.06
C ALA A 50 -3.30 5.92 -8.39
N SER A 51 -4.17 4.90 -8.36
CA SER A 51 -4.93 4.46 -9.53
C SER A 51 -5.85 5.56 -10.07
N ILE A 52 -6.51 6.33 -9.19
CA ILE A 52 -7.37 7.44 -9.60
C ILE A 52 -6.55 8.60 -10.20
N ILE A 53 -5.42 8.97 -9.59
CA ILE A 53 -4.57 10.10 -10.04
C ILE A 53 -3.76 9.75 -11.30
N GLY A 54 -3.36 8.49 -11.45
CA GLY A 54 -2.43 8.01 -12.48
C GLY A 54 -3.00 8.03 -13.90
N SER A 55 -4.32 8.10 -14.07
CA SER A 55 -4.92 8.20 -15.40
C SER A 55 -4.49 9.51 -16.09
N ARG A 56 -3.55 9.39 -17.05
CA ARG A 56 -3.22 10.38 -18.11
C ARG A 56 -2.19 11.49 -17.82
N PHE A 57 -1.27 11.35 -16.85
CA PHE A 57 -0.21 12.38 -16.66
C PHE A 57 1.00 12.25 -17.61
N SER A 58 1.42 11.01 -17.93
CA SER A 58 2.70 10.78 -18.65
C SER A 58 2.61 10.90 -20.18
N SER A 59 1.43 10.69 -20.77
CA SER A 59 1.25 10.83 -22.21
C SER A 59 -0.19 11.17 -22.56
N PRO A 60 -0.45 12.19 -23.40
CA PRO A 60 -1.79 12.47 -23.90
C PRO A 60 -2.35 11.34 -24.79
N PHE A 61 -1.49 10.42 -25.25
CA PHE A 61 -1.82 9.29 -26.11
C PHE A 61 -1.83 7.92 -25.39
N SER A 62 -1.52 7.85 -24.08
CA SER A 62 -1.62 6.59 -23.33
C SER A 62 -3.06 6.36 -22.85
N ASN A 63 -3.65 5.27 -23.29
CA ASN A 63 -4.99 4.78 -22.97
C ASN A 63 -5.00 3.71 -21.86
N SER A 64 -3.92 3.57 -21.08
CA SER A 64 -3.72 2.39 -20.23
C SER A 64 -4.62 2.30 -18.99
N HIS A 65 -5.36 3.36 -18.63
CA HIS A 65 -6.28 3.31 -17.48
C HIS A 65 -7.58 4.09 -17.77
N PRO A 66 -8.78 3.56 -17.43
CA PRO A 66 -10.01 4.34 -17.47
C PRO A 66 -9.84 5.62 -16.65
N ASP A 67 -10.35 6.75 -17.16
CA ASP A 67 -10.16 8.06 -16.56
C ASP A 67 -11.02 8.23 -15.31
N HIS A 68 -10.65 7.50 -14.25
CA HIS A 68 -11.29 7.57 -12.94
C HIS A 68 -11.19 8.98 -12.36
N LEU A 69 -10.10 9.71 -12.63
CA LEU A 69 -10.01 11.12 -12.23
C LEU A 69 -11.14 11.96 -12.82
N THR A 70 -11.45 11.78 -14.11
CA THR A 70 -12.56 12.49 -14.75
C THR A 70 -13.92 12.04 -14.20
N LEU A 71 -14.10 10.75 -13.91
CA LEU A 71 -15.32 10.27 -13.25
C LEU A 71 -15.54 10.97 -11.91
N VAL A 72 -14.51 10.99 -11.05
CA VAL A 72 -14.59 11.66 -9.74
C VAL A 72 -14.78 13.17 -9.90
N ALA A 73 -14.11 13.80 -10.86
CA ALA A 73 -14.27 15.23 -11.14
C ALA A 73 -15.70 15.60 -11.58
N ILE A 74 -16.37 14.74 -12.36
CA ILE A 74 -17.77 14.93 -12.73
C ILE A 74 -18.67 14.73 -11.51
N CYS A 75 -18.43 13.70 -10.71
CA CYS A 75 -19.25 13.41 -9.52
C CYS A 75 -19.12 14.49 -8.43
N GLU A 76 -17.91 15.00 -8.20
CA GLU A 76 -17.64 16.08 -7.23
C GLU A 76 -17.96 17.47 -7.79
N ASN A 77 -18.25 17.58 -9.09
CA ASN A 77 -18.48 18.84 -9.80
C ASN A 77 -17.32 19.84 -9.62
N GLU A 78 -16.09 19.34 -9.67
CA GLU A 78 -14.87 20.12 -9.47
C GLU A 78 -13.90 19.91 -10.63
N SER A 79 -12.99 20.87 -10.83
CA SER A 79 -11.99 20.73 -11.89
C SER A 79 -11.09 19.50 -11.65
N ARG A 80 -10.67 18.83 -12.72
CA ARG A 80 -9.74 17.68 -12.67
C ARG A 80 -8.47 17.99 -11.88
N ALA A 81 -7.96 19.21 -12.00
CA ALA A 81 -6.77 19.67 -11.27
C ALA A 81 -7.01 19.76 -9.76
N LYS A 82 -8.18 20.26 -9.33
CA LYS A 82 -8.52 20.39 -7.91
C LYS A 82 -8.81 19.04 -7.26
N VAL A 83 -9.56 18.16 -7.91
CA VAL A 83 -9.77 16.78 -7.43
C VAL A 83 -8.43 16.07 -7.28
N ARG A 84 -7.54 16.18 -8.28
CA ARG A 84 -6.18 15.62 -8.19
C ARG A 84 -5.42 16.17 -6.98
N PHE A 85 -5.41 17.49 -6.79
CA PHE A 85 -4.74 18.12 -5.65
C PHE A 85 -5.30 17.61 -4.31
N ASN A 86 -6.62 17.51 -4.20
CA ASN A 86 -7.30 16.99 -3.02
C ASN A 86 -6.88 15.54 -2.75
N LEU A 87 -6.92 14.67 -3.76
CA LEU A 87 -6.53 13.26 -3.62
C LEU A 87 -5.06 13.11 -3.19
N ILE A 88 -4.14 13.91 -3.74
CA ILE A 88 -2.72 13.92 -3.33
C ILE A 88 -2.58 14.33 -1.86
N ASN A 89 -3.33 15.33 -1.40
CA ASN A 89 -3.30 15.73 0.01
C ASN A 89 -3.86 14.63 0.92
N GLN A 90 -4.89 13.91 0.50
CA GLN A 90 -5.45 12.78 1.25
C GLN A 90 -4.49 11.58 1.35
N MET A 91 -3.51 11.44 0.44
CA MET A 91 -2.52 10.35 0.50
C MET A 91 -1.58 10.41 1.72
N ILE A 92 -1.41 11.59 2.33
CA ILE A 92 -0.54 11.78 3.50
C ILE A 92 -1.04 10.93 4.67
N SER A 93 -2.33 11.02 4.97
CA SER A 93 -2.98 10.32 6.09
C SER A 93 -4.41 9.88 5.70
N PRO A 94 -4.56 8.85 4.85
CA PRO A 94 -5.86 8.47 4.31
C PRO A 94 -6.84 7.97 5.37
N CYS A 95 -6.32 7.32 6.42
CA CYS A 95 -7.10 6.71 7.50
C CYS A 95 -6.99 7.47 8.83
N GLY A 96 -6.47 8.70 8.82
CA GLY A 96 -6.21 9.46 10.05
C GLY A 96 -5.01 8.93 10.86
N PRO A 97 -4.88 9.32 12.14
CA PRO A 97 -3.79 8.85 13.00
C PRO A 97 -3.88 7.34 13.26
N ALA A 98 -2.73 6.72 13.53
CA ALA A 98 -2.68 5.32 13.92
C ALA A 98 -3.41 5.11 15.26
N PRO A 99 -4.15 3.99 15.42
CA PRO A 99 -4.76 3.64 16.69
C PRO A 99 -3.68 3.40 17.76
N GLU A 100 -4.02 3.63 19.02
CA GLU A 100 -3.16 3.24 20.14
C GLU A 100 -2.95 1.72 20.09
N LYS A 101 -1.69 1.29 20.13
CA LYS A 101 -1.35 -0.13 20.27
C LYS A 101 -1.87 -0.59 21.63
N SER A 102 -2.63 -1.69 21.66
CA SER A 102 -3.00 -2.27 22.95
C SER A 102 -1.76 -2.89 23.59
N MET A 103 -1.70 -2.93 24.92
CA MET A 103 -0.61 -3.62 25.64
C MET A 103 -0.51 -5.12 25.30
N LEU A 104 -1.50 -5.67 24.59
CA LEU A 104 -1.57 -7.07 24.15
C LEU A 104 -0.99 -7.28 22.75
N ASP A 105 -0.73 -6.20 22.01
CA ASP A 105 -0.20 -6.25 20.63
C ASP A 105 1.34 -6.21 20.57
N ASP A 106 2.02 -6.01 21.72
CA ASP A 106 3.48 -6.12 21.90
C ASP A 106 3.86 -7.49 22.48
#